data_AF-A0A933RQ91-F1
#
_entry.id   AF-A0A933RQ91-F1
#
_cell.length_a   1.000
_cell.length_b   1.000
_cell.length_c   1.000
_cell.angle_alpha   90.00
_cell.angle_beta   90.00
_cell.angle_gamma   90.00
#
_symmetry.space_group_name_H-M   'P 1'
#
loop_
_entity.id
_entity.type
_entity.pdbx_description
1 polymer ?
#
loop_
_entity_poly.entity_id
_entity_poly.type
_entity_poly.pdbx_seq_one_letter_code
_entity_poly.pdbx_strand_id
1 'polypeptide(L)'
;MNYQHKELAAGRWRQLSFVQQMANVGSEVERSLNWRAKNNADYSQKAFERALELIDLTLEDPRNINRLKEIARLREALADFFVGSNEFSSTDTSWRRYFLFFAFAARKDC
;
A
#
# COMPACT_ATOMS: atom_id res chain seq x y z
N MET A 1 -9.91 8.67 -12.12
CA MET A 1 -8.71 8.99 -11.34
C MET A 1 -7.59 9.37 -12.29
N ASN A 2 -6.75 10.36 -11.95
CA ASN A 2 -5.54 10.67 -12.70
C ASN A 2 -4.38 9.89 -12.07
N TYR A 3 -3.99 8.76 -12.66
CA TYR A 3 -2.90 7.92 -12.14
C TYR A 3 -1.55 8.62 -12.34
N GLN A 4 -0.76 8.77 -11.28
CA GLN A 4 0.59 9.34 -11.41
C GLN A 4 1.48 8.44 -12.27
N HIS A 5 1.22 7.12 -12.29
CA HIS A 5 1.99 6.16 -13.06
C HIS A 5 1.14 5.42 -14.10
N LYS A 6 0.95 6.07 -15.25
CA LYS A 6 0.11 5.58 -16.37
C LYS A 6 0.45 4.16 -16.82
N GLU A 7 1.72 3.76 -16.83
CA GLU A 7 2.12 2.40 -17.27
C GLU A 7 1.77 1.30 -16.26
N LEU A 8 1.68 1.62 -14.96
CA LEU A 8 1.24 0.65 -13.96
C LEU A 8 -0.28 0.44 -14.06
N ALA A 9 -1.01 1.54 -14.26
CA ALA A 9 -2.43 1.50 -14.59
C ALA A 9 -2.72 0.83 -15.96
N ALA A 10 -1.77 0.86 -16.90
CA ALA A 10 -1.90 0.24 -18.24
C ALA A 10 -1.81 -1.30 -18.25
N GLY A 11 -1.89 -1.97 -17.10
CA GLY A 11 -2.06 -3.42 -17.01
C GLY A 11 -0.88 -4.20 -16.45
N ARG A 12 0.31 -3.60 -16.33
CA ARG A 12 1.46 -4.28 -15.67
C ARG A 12 1.18 -4.60 -14.21
N TRP A 13 0.40 -3.77 -13.51
CA TRP A 13 0.00 -4.06 -12.13
C TRP A 13 -0.82 -5.36 -12.01
N ARG A 14 -1.65 -5.65 -13.02
CA ARG A 14 -2.45 -6.89 -13.10
C ARG A 14 -1.63 -8.11 -13.54
N GLN A 15 -0.34 -7.97 -13.85
CA GLN A 15 0.53 -9.11 -14.10
C GLN A 15 1.15 -9.64 -12.80
N LEU A 16 1.24 -8.78 -11.79
CA LEU A 16 1.73 -9.16 -10.46
C LEU A 16 0.75 -10.13 -9.78
N SER A 17 1.29 -11.07 -9.00
CA SER A 17 0.51 -11.85 -8.04
C SER A 17 -0.03 -10.94 -6.94
N PHE A 18 -1.08 -11.36 -6.24
CA PHE A 18 -1.59 -10.60 -5.09
C PHE A 18 -0.48 -10.31 -4.05
N VAL A 19 0.38 -11.29 -3.79
CA VAL A 19 1.52 -11.13 -2.86
C VAL A 19 2.48 -10.04 -3.35
N GLN A 20 2.80 -10.03 -4.64
CA GLN A 20 3.64 -8.99 -5.24
C GLN A 20 2.97 -7.61 -5.22
N GLN A 21 1.66 -7.52 -5.49
CA GLN A 21 0.90 -6.27 -5.38
C GLN A 21 1.00 -5.71 -3.94
N MET A 22 0.74 -6.55 -2.93
CA MET A 22 0.80 -6.16 -1.53
C MET A 22 2.22 -5.82 -1.06
N ALA A 23 3.25 -6.50 -1.58
CA ALA A 23 4.65 -6.17 -1.29
C ALA A 23 5.06 -4.79 -1.85
N ASN A 24 4.57 -4.44 -3.05
CA ASN A 24 4.79 -3.13 -3.64
C ASN A 24 4.04 -2.03 -2.86
N VAL A 25 2.78 -2.26 -2.47
CA VAL A 25 2.04 -1.35 -1.57
C VAL A 25 2.84 -1.13 -0.27
N GLY A 26 3.31 -2.22 0.34
CA GLY A 26 4.12 -2.16 1.56
C GLY A 26 5.41 -1.37 1.43
N SER A 27 6.03 -1.36 0.24
CA SER A 27 7.25 -0.60 -0.02
C SER A 27 7.00 0.91 -0.04
N GLU A 28 5.82 1.35 -0.51
CA GLU A 28 5.39 2.75 -0.46
C GLU A 28 4.99 3.17 0.96
N VAL A 29 4.33 2.28 1.71
CA VAL A 29 4.03 2.51 3.14
C VAL A 29 5.33 2.66 3.95
N GLU A 30 6.29 1.77 3.77
CA GLU A 30 7.62 1.86 4.39
C GLU A 30 8.34 3.17 4.03
N ARG A 31 8.25 3.59 2.75
CA ARG A 31 8.81 4.87 2.30
C ARG A 31 8.14 6.06 3.00
N SER A 32 6.83 6.02 3.15
CA SER A 32 6.09 7.06 3.87
C SER A 32 6.54 7.16 5.33
N LEU A 33 6.60 6.02 6.04
CA LEU A 33 7.08 5.97 7.43
C LEU A 33 8.51 6.50 7.57
N ASN A 34 9.40 6.13 6.64
CA ASN A 34 10.80 6.57 6.68
C ASN A 34 10.95 8.08 6.45
N TRP A 35 10.14 8.69 5.58
CA TRP A 35 10.14 10.16 5.42
C TRP A 35 9.50 10.88 6.59
N ARG A 36 8.43 10.31 7.18
CA ARG A 36 7.81 10.82 8.40
C ARG A 36 8.81 10.85 9.56
N ALA A 37 9.57 9.78 9.76
CA ALA A 37 10.62 9.70 10.77
C ALA A 37 11.76 10.72 10.57
N LYS A 38 11.96 11.19 9.32
CA LYS A 38 12.91 12.25 8.96
C LYS A 38 12.30 13.66 9.04
N ASN A 39 11.09 13.81 9.59
CA ASN A 39 10.32 15.06 9.64
C ASN A 39 10.08 15.68 8.25
N ASN A 40 10.02 14.86 7.20
CA ASN A 40 9.74 15.31 5.84
C ASN A 40 8.30 14.94 5.45
N ALA A 41 7.35 15.79 5.86
CA ALA A 41 5.93 15.56 5.67
C ALA A 41 5.53 15.50 4.19
N ASP A 42 6.12 16.33 3.32
CA ASP A 42 5.79 16.37 1.88
C ASP A 42 6.14 15.04 1.19
N TYR A 43 7.34 14.50 1.43
CA TYR A 43 7.74 13.23 0.85
C TYR A 43 7.02 12.03 1.48
N SER A 44 6.67 12.12 2.76
CA SER A 44 5.81 11.13 3.41
C SER A 44 4.43 11.09 2.76
N GLN A 45 3.81 12.26 2.57
CA GLN A 45 2.50 12.40 1.95
C GLN A 45 2.50 11.86 0.51
N LYS A 46 3.50 12.20 -0.30
CA LYS A 46 3.62 11.68 -1.68
C LYS A 46 3.74 10.15 -1.73
N ALA A 47 4.52 9.55 -0.84
CA ALA A 47 4.64 8.09 -0.76
C ALA A 47 3.35 7.44 -0.26
N PHE A 48 2.64 8.08 0.67
CA PHE A 48 1.34 7.61 1.15
C PHE A 48 0.26 7.66 0.05
N GLU A 49 0.15 8.76 -0.69
CA GLU A 49 -0.76 8.88 -1.85
C GLU A 49 -0.47 7.81 -2.89
N ARG A 50 0.82 7.53 -3.13
CA ARG A 50 1.24 6.46 -4.01
C ARG A 50 0.80 5.07 -3.49
N ALA A 51 0.90 4.83 -2.19
CA ALA A 51 0.41 3.59 -1.59
C ALA A 51 -1.11 3.43 -1.79
N LEU A 52 -1.90 4.50 -1.61
CA LEU A 52 -3.33 4.49 -1.88
C LEU A 52 -3.65 4.19 -3.34
N GLU A 53 -2.94 4.80 -4.29
CA GLU A 53 -3.11 4.53 -5.72
C GLU A 53 -2.87 3.04 -6.05
N LEU A 54 -1.85 2.43 -5.45
CA LEU A 54 -1.57 1.00 -5.63
C LEU A 54 -2.64 0.11 -5.00
N ILE A 55 -3.20 0.51 -3.86
CA ILE A 55 -4.32 -0.21 -3.23
C ILE A 55 -5.57 -0.12 -4.11
N ASP A 56 -5.86 1.05 -4.67
CA ASP A 56 -6.99 1.26 -5.58
C ASP A 56 -6.84 0.41 -6.86
N LEU A 57 -5.65 0.36 -7.45
CA LEU A 57 -5.35 -0.57 -8.55
C LEU A 57 -5.50 -2.06 -8.15
N THR A 58 -5.25 -2.39 -6.89
CA THR A 58 -5.41 -3.76 -6.35
C THR A 58 -6.89 -4.11 -6.13
N LEU A 59 -7.71 -3.14 -5.72
CA LEU A 59 -9.18 -3.27 -5.63
C LEU A 59 -9.84 -3.42 -7.00
N GLU A 60 -9.32 -2.73 -8.01
CA GLU A 60 -9.81 -2.77 -9.39
C GLU A 60 -9.41 -4.06 -10.14
N ASP A 61 -8.57 -4.92 -9.55
CA ASP A 61 -8.16 -6.18 -10.14
C ASP A 61 -9.24 -7.25 -9.91
N PRO A 62 -9.91 -7.76 -10.96
CA PRO A 62 -10.99 -8.74 -10.81
C PRO A 62 -10.52 -10.06 -10.18
N ARG A 63 -9.21 -10.36 -10.22
CA ARG A 63 -8.63 -11.55 -9.58
C ARG A 63 -8.67 -11.47 -8.05
N ASN A 64 -8.85 -10.26 -7.49
CA ASN A 64 -8.92 -9.98 -6.06
C ASN A 64 -10.34 -9.89 -5.51
N ILE A 65 -11.37 -10.26 -6.30
CA ILE A 65 -12.80 -10.13 -5.92
C ILE A 65 -13.14 -10.76 -4.57
N ASN A 66 -12.48 -11.87 -4.22
CA ASN A 66 -12.71 -12.58 -2.96
C ASN A 66 -12.10 -11.89 -1.72
N ARG A 67 -11.31 -10.82 -1.91
CA ARG A 67 -10.55 -10.13 -0.85
C ARG A 67 -10.82 -8.63 -0.80
N LEU A 68 -11.79 -8.12 -1.57
CA LEU A 68 -12.07 -6.69 -1.67
C LEU A 68 -12.34 -6.03 -0.33
N LYS A 69 -13.06 -6.70 0.58
CA LYS A 69 -13.33 -6.20 1.92
C LYS A 69 -12.04 -5.96 2.71
N GLU A 70 -11.12 -6.92 2.68
CA GLU A 70 -9.85 -6.83 3.40
C GLU A 70 -8.97 -5.71 2.83
N ILE A 71 -8.90 -5.60 1.50
CA ILE A 71 -8.12 -4.55 0.83
C ILE A 71 -8.72 -3.15 1.11
N ALA A 72 -10.06 -3.03 1.11
CA ALA A 72 -10.73 -1.78 1.45
C ALA A 72 -10.49 -1.39 2.92
N ARG A 73 -10.53 -2.35 3.86
CA ARG A 73 -10.19 -2.09 5.27
C ARG A 73 -8.74 -1.67 5.45
N LEU A 74 -7.80 -2.28 4.71
CA LEU A 74 -6.41 -1.84 4.69
C LEU A 74 -6.29 -0.38 4.25
N ARG A 75 -7.01 -0.01 3.19
CA ARG A 75 -7.06 1.37 2.68
C ARG A 75 -7.56 2.35 3.74
N GLU A 76 -8.67 2.03 4.40
CA GLU A 76 -9.27 2.83 5.45
C GLU A 76 -8.32 2.99 6.65
N ALA A 77 -7.72 1.89 7.12
CA ALA A 77 -6.81 1.92 8.25
C ALA A 77 -5.52 2.71 7.97
N LEU A 78 -5.00 2.64 6.74
CA LEU A 78 -3.87 3.48 6.33
C LEU A 78 -4.26 4.97 6.27
N ALA A 79 -5.45 5.30 5.77
CA ALA A 79 -5.95 6.68 5.74
C ALA A 79 -6.14 7.25 7.16
N ASP A 80 -6.73 6.47 8.06
CA ASP A 80 -6.86 6.82 9.47
C ASP A 80 -5.51 7.05 10.14
N PHE A 81 -4.50 6.20 9.85
CA PHE A 81 -3.17 6.30 10.45
C PHE A 81 -2.33 7.49 9.97
N PHE A 82 -2.41 7.85 8.68
CA PHE A 82 -1.59 8.92 8.10
C PHE A 82 -2.26 10.30 8.16
N VAL A 83 -3.59 10.36 8.01
CA VAL A 83 -4.34 11.62 7.87
C VAL A 83 -5.41 11.78 8.95
N GLY A 84 -5.94 10.67 9.46
CA GLY A 84 -6.98 10.67 10.49
C GLY A 84 -6.45 10.81 11.92
N SER A 85 -7.33 10.51 12.87
CA SER A 85 -7.06 10.53 14.31
C SER A 85 -6.41 9.26 14.84
N ASN A 86 -6.09 8.30 13.96
CA ASN A 86 -5.57 6.99 14.31
C ASN A 86 -6.52 6.23 15.27
N GLU A 87 -7.82 6.24 14.98
CA GLU A 87 -8.86 5.56 15.78
C GLU A 87 -8.59 4.06 15.91
N PHE A 88 -7.98 3.44 14.89
CA PHE A 88 -7.60 2.03 14.93
C PHE A 88 -6.33 1.75 15.76
N SER A 89 -5.73 2.78 16.37
CA SER A 89 -4.53 2.66 17.21
C SER A 89 -3.37 1.94 16.53
N SER A 90 -3.19 2.18 15.23
CA SER A 90 -2.10 1.62 14.45
C SER A 90 -0.76 2.27 14.82
N THR A 91 0.34 1.55 14.57
CA THR A 91 1.71 2.01 14.84
C THR A 91 2.60 1.77 13.63
N ASP A 92 3.71 2.50 13.53
CA ASP A 92 4.75 2.23 12.53
C ASP A 92 5.18 0.75 12.54
N THR A 93 5.35 0.18 13.73
CA THR A 93 5.76 -1.22 13.89
C THR A 93 4.70 -2.20 13.39
N SER A 94 3.40 -1.94 13.61
CA SER A 94 2.34 -2.82 13.13
C SER A 94 2.29 -2.82 11.60
N TRP A 95 2.45 -1.66 10.95
CA TRP A 95 2.49 -1.56 9.49
C TRP A 95 3.70 -2.27 8.89
N ARG A 96 4.89 -2.02 9.46
CA ARG A 96 6.13 -2.71 9.06
C ARG A 96 5.97 -4.23 9.16
N ARG A 97 5.43 -4.72 10.28
CA ARG A 97 5.20 -6.15 10.49
C ARG A 97 4.20 -6.74 9.49
N TYR A 98 3.08 -6.06 9.24
CA TYR A 98 2.05 -6.51 8.31
C TYR A 98 2.61 -6.70 6.89
N PHE A 99 3.32 -5.68 6.37
CA PHE A 99 3.85 -5.72 5.01
C PHE A 99 5.12 -6.56 4.86
N LEU A 100 5.89 -6.77 5.94
CA LEU A 100 7.08 -7.62 5.91
C LEU A 100 6.76 -9.05 5.43
N PHE A 101 5.63 -9.61 5.82
CA PHE A 101 5.24 -10.95 5.39
C PHE A 101 5.01 -11.03 3.88
N PHE A 102 4.39 -10.01 3.28
CA PHE A 102 4.22 -9.94 1.83
C PHE A 102 5.56 -9.74 1.11
N ALA A 103 6.43 -8.87 1.63
CA ALA A 103 7.76 -8.66 1.06
C ALA A 103 8.61 -9.94 1.11
N PHE A 104 8.52 -10.71 2.19
CA PHE A 104 9.21 -11.98 2.32
C PHE A 104 8.64 -13.04 1.37
N ALA A 105 7.32 -13.17 1.30
CA ALA A 105 6.65 -14.12 0.41
C ALA A 105 6.93 -13.81 -1.07
N ALA A 106 6.89 -12.54 -1.47
CA ALA A 106 7.17 -12.11 -2.85
C ALA A 106 8.58 -12.49 -3.33
N ARG A 107 9.57 -12.61 -2.42
CA ARG A 107 10.92 -13.04 -2.76
C ARG A 107 11.06 -14.55 -2.98
N LYS A 108 10.15 -15.34 -2.43
CA LYS A 108 10.14 -16.80 -2.64
C LYS A 108 9.53 -17.20 -3.98
N ASP A 109 8.76 -16.30 -4.58
CA ASP A 109 8.11 -16.48 -5.88
C ASP A 109 9.01 -16.02 -7.07
N CYS A 110 10.28 -15.69 -6.80
CA CYS A 110 11.29 -15.26 -7.78
C CYS A 110 12.21 -16.40 -8.21
#